data_AF-A0A159ZYI7-F1
#
_entry.id   AF-A0A159ZYI7-F1
#
_cell.length_a   1.000
_cell.length_b   1.000
_cell.length_c   1.000
_cell.angle_alpha   90.00
_cell.angle_beta   90.00
_cell.angle_gamma   90.00
#
_symmetry.space_group_name_H-M   'P 1'
#
loop_
_entity.id
_entity.type
_entity.pdbx_description
1 polymer ?
#
loop_
_entity_poly.entity_id
_entity_poly.type
_entity_poly.pdbx_seq_one_letter_code
_entity_poly.pdbx_strand_id
1 'polypeptide(L)'
;MSLEHKFETLTPARLFKWLAWILAFATGVVGVVFAFYLMEFNDGFSSQNADWGTFGDFIGGTLNPLLSFLGLIALLLTIVLQSKELESTRKELERSALAQEKSESSLREQSKTQIKQQFEDTFFSLLDQHNKALEKISAPTGKWTNGRSDIDIVRETVFDQSVSNLAEAKHALEEKNGLCGHYFRVLYQILKFISMNVPDSQIGFNFNEGTIKHCKLANNEKMYSNILRSFLNYDATQLLAVYCYCTEPQDTYWNFKLLIERYAFLEHMPFVIDSKINNLLQDTELFYDQAAFGHSQFKNVHNVAQC
;
A
#
# COMPACT_ATOMS: atom_id res chain seq x y z
N MET A 1 17.06 17.50 -51.85
CA MET A 1 16.11 17.55 -50.70
C MET A 1 14.90 16.69 -51.10
N SER A 2 14.76 15.50 -50.54
CA SER A 2 13.71 14.55 -50.95
C SER A 2 12.32 15.13 -50.69
N LEU A 3 11.31 14.74 -51.48
CA LEU A 3 9.93 15.18 -51.28
C LEU A 3 9.45 14.88 -49.85
N GLU A 4 9.87 13.76 -49.28
CA GLU A 4 9.55 13.32 -47.92
C GLU A 4 9.92 14.36 -46.86
N HIS A 5 11.11 14.95 -46.94
CA HIS A 5 11.53 15.99 -45.98
C HIS A 5 10.77 17.31 -46.14
N LYS A 6 10.31 17.62 -47.37
CA LYS A 6 9.40 18.76 -47.59
C LYS A 6 8.01 18.49 -47.01
N PHE A 7 7.55 17.23 -47.03
CA PHE A 7 6.28 16.80 -46.46
C PHE A 7 6.26 16.87 -44.93
N GLU A 8 7.34 16.44 -44.25
CA GLU A 8 7.43 16.51 -42.79
C GLU A 8 7.37 17.96 -42.25
N THR A 9 7.95 18.91 -43.00
CA THR A 9 8.00 20.34 -42.64
C THR A 9 6.82 21.16 -43.20
N LEU A 10 5.76 20.49 -43.68
CA LEU A 10 4.52 21.16 -44.07
C LEU A 10 3.86 21.77 -42.83
N THR A 11 3.86 23.09 -42.79
CA THR A 11 3.06 23.90 -41.87
C THR A 11 1.83 24.42 -42.61
N PRO A 12 0.71 24.69 -41.90
CA PRO A 12 -0.49 25.26 -42.50
C PRO A 12 -0.20 26.53 -43.33
N ALA A 13 0.73 27.36 -42.85
CA ALA A 13 1.16 28.58 -43.53
C ALA A 13 1.88 28.32 -44.87
N ARG A 14 2.65 27.25 -44.99
CA ARG A 14 3.29 26.88 -46.26
C ARG A 14 2.26 26.30 -47.22
N LEU A 15 1.37 25.44 -46.76
CA LEU A 15 0.31 24.86 -47.57
C LEU A 15 -0.61 25.92 -48.19
N PHE A 16 -0.98 26.93 -47.41
CA PHE A 16 -1.79 28.04 -47.90
C PHE A 16 -1.09 28.82 -49.02
N LYS A 17 0.23 29.05 -48.91
CA LYS A 17 1.02 29.68 -49.97
C LYS A 17 1.05 28.83 -51.25
N TRP A 18 1.19 27.51 -51.13
CA TRP A 18 1.20 26.62 -52.29
C TRP A 18 -0.16 26.57 -52.98
N LEU A 19 -1.25 26.48 -52.21
CA LEU A 19 -2.61 26.57 -52.74
C LEU A 19 -2.86 27.90 -53.45
N ALA A 20 -2.41 29.02 -52.88
CA ALA A 20 -2.54 30.34 -53.51
C ALA A 20 -1.78 30.43 -54.84
N TRP A 21 -0.56 29.88 -54.91
CA TRP A 21 0.23 29.82 -56.15
C TRP A 21 -0.41 28.96 -57.23
N ILE A 22 -0.92 27.79 -56.84
CA ILE A 22 -1.62 26.87 -57.75
C ILE A 22 -2.89 27.53 -58.30
N LEU A 23 -3.66 28.22 -57.43
CA LEU A 23 -4.87 28.93 -57.83
C LEU A 23 -4.55 30.13 -58.75
N ALA A 24 -3.50 30.89 -58.46
CA ALA A 24 -3.05 31.99 -59.31
C ALA A 24 -2.62 31.50 -60.71
N PHE A 25 -1.89 30.38 -60.77
CA PHE A 25 -1.51 29.74 -62.03
C PHE A 25 -2.74 29.25 -62.81
N ALA A 26 -3.67 28.58 -62.14
CA ALA A 26 -4.92 28.10 -62.73
C ALA A 26 -5.74 29.26 -63.35
N THR A 27 -5.93 30.35 -62.60
CA THR A 27 -6.60 31.56 -63.09
C THR A 27 -5.85 32.19 -64.26
N GLY A 28 -4.52 32.19 -64.24
CA GLY A 28 -3.68 32.68 -65.34
C GLY A 28 -3.88 31.88 -66.63
N VAL A 29 -3.90 30.55 -66.54
CA VAL A 29 -4.16 29.66 -67.70
C VAL A 29 -5.55 29.90 -68.29
N VAL A 30 -6.57 30.02 -67.44
CA VAL A 30 -7.94 30.35 -67.89
C VAL A 30 -7.97 31.71 -68.59
N GLY A 31 -7.31 32.72 -68.02
CA GLY A 31 -7.23 34.06 -68.61
C GLY A 31 -6.54 34.06 -69.98
N VAL A 32 -5.48 33.27 -70.15
CA VAL A 32 -4.79 33.11 -71.45
C VAL A 32 -5.70 32.44 -72.47
N VAL A 33 -6.36 31.34 -72.11
CA VAL A 33 -7.31 30.63 -73.00
C VAL A 33 -8.46 31.56 -73.40
N PHE A 34 -8.97 32.35 -72.46
CA PHE A 34 -10.02 33.32 -72.72
C PHE A 34 -9.56 34.48 -73.61
N ALA A 35 -8.34 34.97 -73.41
CA ALA A 35 -7.75 36.00 -74.26
C ALA A 35 -7.56 35.51 -75.71
N PHE A 36 -7.08 34.28 -75.90
CA PHE A 36 -6.98 33.65 -77.23
C PHE A 36 -8.35 33.51 -77.89
N TYR A 37 -9.37 33.09 -77.14
CA TYR A 37 -10.74 33.00 -77.65
C TYR A 37 -11.27 34.36 -78.13
N LEU A 38 -11.09 35.44 -77.35
CA LEU A 38 -11.54 36.78 -77.72
C LEU A 38 -10.76 37.39 -78.90
N MET A 39 -9.48 37.03 -79.06
CA MET A 39 -8.67 37.47 -80.20
C MET A 39 -9.12 36.84 -81.52
N GLU A 40 -9.51 35.55 -81.49
CA GLU A 40 -9.94 34.81 -82.68
C GLU A 40 -11.42 35.10 -83.03
N PHE A 41 -12.29 35.30 -82.04
CA PHE A 41 -13.74 35.46 -82.21
C PHE A 41 -14.24 36.87 -81.81
N ASN A 42 -13.82 37.91 -82.55
CA ASN A 42 -14.09 39.33 -82.22
C ASN A 42 -15.35 39.94 -82.90
N ASP A 43 -16.28 39.13 -83.40
CA ASP A 43 -17.43 39.60 -84.21
C ASP A 43 -18.66 40.08 -83.38
N GLY A 44 -18.48 40.39 -82.09
CA GLY A 44 -19.52 40.90 -81.19
C GLY A 44 -20.40 39.81 -80.55
N PHE A 45 -21.46 40.22 -79.85
CA PHE A 45 -22.36 39.29 -79.14
C PHE A 45 -23.34 38.60 -80.09
N SER A 46 -23.34 37.26 -80.11
CA SER A 46 -24.33 36.49 -80.88
C SER A 46 -25.74 36.61 -80.29
N SER A 47 -26.73 36.74 -81.17
CA SER A 47 -28.16 36.73 -80.87
C SER A 47 -28.76 35.31 -80.90
N GLN A 48 -27.98 34.30 -81.27
CA GLN A 48 -28.42 32.90 -81.30
C GLN A 48 -28.05 32.19 -80.00
N ASN A 49 -29.04 31.59 -79.36
CA ASN A 49 -28.84 30.82 -78.12
C ASN A 49 -27.91 29.61 -78.29
N ALA A 50 -27.78 29.06 -79.51
CA ALA A 50 -26.91 27.92 -79.80
C ALA A 50 -25.41 28.25 -79.60
N ASP A 51 -24.99 29.46 -79.98
CA ASP A 51 -23.59 29.91 -79.87
C ASP A 51 -23.17 30.07 -78.40
N TRP A 52 -24.10 30.49 -77.54
CA TRP A 52 -23.92 30.52 -76.09
C TRP A 52 -23.78 29.11 -75.48
N GLY A 53 -24.42 28.11 -76.08
CA GLY A 53 -24.24 26.69 -75.75
C GLY A 53 -22.81 26.22 -76.06
N THR A 54 -22.32 26.46 -77.28
CA THR A 54 -20.96 26.09 -77.69
C THR A 54 -19.87 26.82 -76.90
N PHE A 55 -20.09 28.10 -76.58
CA PHE A 55 -19.23 28.85 -75.67
C PHE A 55 -19.22 28.24 -74.26
N GLY A 56 -20.40 27.89 -73.74
CA GLY A 56 -20.55 27.17 -72.48
C GLY A 56 -19.79 25.84 -72.46
N ASP A 57 -19.82 25.09 -73.55
CA ASP A 57 -19.10 23.82 -73.70
C ASP A 57 -17.56 24.03 -73.70
N PHE A 58 -17.06 25.11 -74.30
CA PHE A 58 -15.63 25.45 -74.27
C PHE A 58 -15.15 25.87 -72.88
N ILE A 59 -15.91 26.76 -72.23
CA ILE A 59 -15.63 27.23 -70.87
C ILE A 59 -15.73 26.06 -69.88
N GLY A 60 -16.79 25.27 -69.97
CA GLY A 60 -16.98 24.06 -69.15
C GLY A 60 -15.92 23.01 -69.43
N GLY A 61 -15.55 22.79 -70.69
CA GLY A 61 -14.52 21.85 -71.11
C GLY A 61 -13.11 22.21 -70.63
N THR A 62 -12.83 23.50 -70.39
CA THR A 62 -11.54 23.97 -69.86
C THR A 62 -11.54 24.10 -68.34
N LEU A 63 -12.60 24.69 -67.76
CA LEU A 63 -12.70 24.92 -66.32
C LEU A 63 -12.94 23.63 -65.54
N ASN A 64 -13.78 22.71 -66.02
CA ASN A 64 -14.13 21.52 -65.24
C ASN A 64 -12.93 20.61 -64.97
N PRO A 65 -12.06 20.27 -65.96
CA PRO A 65 -10.85 19.50 -65.68
C PRO A 65 -9.88 20.23 -64.75
N LEU A 66 -9.73 21.55 -64.91
CA LEU A 66 -8.87 22.36 -64.06
C LEU A 66 -9.37 22.39 -62.60
N LEU A 67 -10.65 22.70 -62.38
CA LEU A 67 -11.27 22.70 -61.06
C LEU A 67 -11.26 21.29 -60.43
N SER A 68 -11.46 20.24 -61.23
CA SER A 68 -11.37 18.85 -60.76
C SER A 68 -9.95 18.49 -60.30
N PHE A 69 -8.92 18.93 -61.03
CA PHE A 69 -7.53 18.73 -60.66
C PHE A 69 -7.16 19.50 -59.38
N LEU A 70 -7.62 20.74 -59.23
CA LEU A 70 -7.47 21.51 -57.99
C LEU A 70 -8.17 20.84 -56.81
N GLY A 71 -9.38 20.32 -57.03
CA GLY A 71 -10.13 19.55 -56.04
C GLY A 71 -9.38 18.29 -55.59
N LEU A 72 -8.77 17.56 -56.52
CA LEU A 72 -7.94 16.40 -56.21
C LEU A 72 -6.72 16.79 -55.38
N ILE A 73 -6.02 17.88 -55.73
CA ILE A 73 -4.87 18.38 -54.93
C ILE A 73 -5.32 18.77 -53.52
N ALA A 74 -6.41 19.51 -53.39
CA ALA A 74 -6.94 19.91 -52.08
C ALA A 74 -7.31 18.70 -51.21
N LEU A 75 -7.92 17.67 -51.81
CA LEU A 75 -8.25 16.42 -51.12
C LEU A 75 -6.98 15.68 -50.67
N LEU A 76 -5.98 15.52 -51.55
CA LEU A 76 -4.71 14.87 -51.20
C LEU A 76 -3.99 15.61 -50.06
N LEU A 77 -3.98 16.94 -50.09
CA LEU A 77 -3.41 17.75 -49.01
C LEU A 77 -4.17 17.55 -47.70
N THR A 78 -5.50 17.45 -47.76
CA THR A 78 -6.34 17.20 -46.58
C THR A 78 -6.03 15.83 -45.98
N ILE A 79 -5.92 14.78 -46.80
CA ILE A 79 -5.57 13.42 -46.36
C ILE A 79 -4.20 13.41 -45.65
N VAL A 80 -3.20 14.09 -46.22
CA VAL A 80 -1.86 14.17 -45.63
C VAL A 80 -1.89 14.90 -44.28
N LEU A 81 -2.62 16.02 -44.18
CA LEU A 81 -2.78 16.75 -42.92
C LEU A 81 -3.48 15.90 -41.86
N GLN A 82 -4.59 15.25 -42.22
CA GLN A 82 -5.33 14.36 -41.33
C GLN A 82 -4.47 13.18 -40.85
N SER A 83 -3.65 12.60 -41.72
CA SER A 83 -2.72 11.53 -41.34
C SER A 83 -1.71 11.99 -40.30
N LYS A 84 -1.15 13.20 -40.46
CA LYS A 84 -0.19 13.79 -39.52
C LYS A 84 -0.84 14.13 -38.17
N GLU A 85 -2.07 14.64 -38.19
CA GLU A 85 -2.84 14.92 -36.97
C GLU A 85 -3.18 13.64 -36.21
N LEU A 86 -3.58 12.58 -36.92
CA LEU A 86 -3.83 11.25 -36.35
C LEU A 86 -2.56 10.65 -35.73
N GLU A 87 -1.41 10.79 -36.38
CA GLU A 87 -0.12 10.34 -35.84
C GLU A 87 0.23 11.09 -34.55
N SER A 88 0.08 12.42 -34.53
CA SER A 88 0.28 13.23 -33.31
C SER A 88 -0.68 12.81 -32.19
N THR A 89 -1.96 12.61 -32.52
CA THR A 89 -2.98 12.16 -31.57
C THR A 89 -2.64 10.79 -30.99
N ARG A 90 -2.21 9.83 -31.83
CA ARG A 90 -1.77 8.50 -31.37
C ARG A 90 -0.60 8.60 -30.40
N LYS A 91 0.39 9.45 -30.72
CA LYS A 91 1.57 9.67 -29.88
C LYS A 91 1.23 10.33 -28.54
N GLU A 92 0.30 11.28 -28.52
CA GLU A 92 -0.19 11.88 -27.27
C GLU A 92 -0.99 10.89 -26.43
N LEU A 93 -1.84 10.07 -27.07
CA LEU A 93 -2.59 9.01 -26.38
C LEU A 93 -1.65 7.97 -25.77
N GLU A 94 -0.62 7.54 -26.50
CA GLU A 94 0.41 6.63 -26.00
C GLU A 94 1.15 7.22 -24.80
N ARG A 95 1.58 8.49 -24.88
CA ARG A 95 2.21 9.19 -23.75
C ARG A 95 1.28 9.29 -22.53
N SER A 96 -0.01 9.55 -22.75
CA SER A 96 -1.02 9.60 -21.69
C SER A 96 -1.20 8.23 -21.03
N ALA A 97 -1.27 7.15 -21.81
CA ALA A 97 -1.35 5.79 -21.31
C ALA A 97 -0.13 5.42 -20.45
N LEU A 98 1.09 5.72 -20.93
CA LEU A 98 2.33 5.49 -20.17
C LEU A 98 2.39 6.30 -18.87
N ALA A 99 1.93 7.57 -18.90
CA ALA A 99 1.85 8.40 -17.71
C ALA A 99 0.85 7.83 -16.68
N GLN A 100 -0.28 7.31 -17.15
CA GLN A 100 -1.29 6.67 -16.30
C GLN A 100 -0.77 5.38 -15.66
N GLU A 101 -0.07 4.53 -16.41
CA GLU A 101 0.55 3.31 -15.87
C GLU A 101 1.61 3.63 -14.80
N LYS A 102 2.43 4.66 -15.04
CA LYS A 102 3.39 5.16 -14.04
C LYS A 102 2.70 5.74 -12.81
N SER A 103 1.59 6.44 -12.99
CA SER A 103 0.78 6.95 -11.87
C SER A 103 0.17 5.81 -11.07
N GLU A 104 -0.35 4.76 -11.72
CA GLU A 104 -0.95 3.61 -11.05
C GLU A 104 0.08 2.84 -10.22
N SER A 105 1.28 2.59 -10.77
CA SER A 105 2.37 1.94 -10.02
C SER A 105 2.79 2.76 -8.80
N SER A 106 2.90 4.08 -8.93
CA SER A 106 3.21 4.99 -7.81
C SER A 106 2.13 4.96 -6.74
N LEU A 107 0.85 4.99 -7.13
CA LEU A 107 -0.29 4.90 -6.21
C LEU A 107 -0.32 3.55 -5.48
N ARG A 108 0.02 2.45 -6.16
CA ARG A 108 0.11 1.12 -5.54
C ARG A 108 1.21 1.06 -4.49
N GLU A 109 2.38 1.65 -4.75
CA GLU A 109 3.48 1.72 -3.78
C GLU A 109 3.13 2.62 -2.58
N GLN A 110 2.47 3.76 -2.85
CA GLN A 110 1.96 4.65 -1.82
C GLN A 110 0.93 3.94 -0.92
N SER A 111 0.00 3.18 -1.51
CA SER A 111 -1.01 2.43 -0.75
C SER A 111 -0.37 1.41 0.21
N LYS A 112 0.65 0.67 -0.25
CA LYS A 112 1.40 -0.26 0.61
C LYS A 112 2.08 0.45 1.78
N THR A 113 2.71 1.60 1.51
CA THR A 113 3.35 2.43 2.54
C THR A 113 2.32 2.96 3.54
N GLN A 114 1.16 3.40 3.06
CA GLN A 114 0.09 3.93 3.89
C GLN A 114 -0.54 2.87 4.81
N ILE A 115 -0.69 1.63 4.34
CA ILE A 115 -1.16 0.51 5.18
C ILE A 115 -0.16 0.24 6.30
N LYS A 116 1.14 0.24 5.99
CA LYS A 116 2.20 0.06 7.00
C LYS A 116 2.19 1.21 8.03
N GLN A 117 2.10 2.46 7.57
CA GLN A 117 2.03 3.63 8.45
C GLN A 117 0.82 3.58 9.39
N GLN A 118 -0.37 3.28 8.87
CA GLN A 118 -1.59 3.15 9.68
C GLN A 118 -1.45 2.11 10.79
N PHE A 119 -0.82 0.97 10.47
CA PHE A 119 -0.49 -0.04 11.46
C PHE A 119 0.48 0.48 12.51
N GLU A 120 1.61 1.08 12.09
CA GLU A 120 2.65 1.60 12.99
C GLU A 120 2.11 2.68 13.93
N ASP A 121 1.30 3.62 13.42
CA ASP A 121 0.67 4.67 14.21
C ASP A 121 -0.23 4.08 15.31
N THR A 122 -1.05 3.09 14.96
CA THR A 122 -1.91 2.40 15.93
C THR A 122 -1.09 1.59 16.93
N PHE A 123 -0.06 0.87 16.46
CA PHE A 123 0.82 0.09 17.31
C PHE A 123 1.55 0.97 18.34
N PHE A 124 2.17 2.08 17.90
CA PHE A 124 2.90 2.98 18.80
C PHE A 124 1.96 3.72 19.76
N SER A 125 0.74 4.05 19.34
CA SER A 125 -0.29 4.57 20.24
C SER A 125 -0.65 3.56 21.34
N LEU A 126 -0.85 2.29 20.99
CA LEU A 126 -1.11 1.25 21.98
C LEU A 126 0.11 0.97 22.86
N LEU A 127 1.32 1.02 22.31
CA LEU A 127 2.57 0.87 23.07
C LEU A 127 2.75 1.98 24.10
N ASP A 128 2.40 3.23 23.76
CA ASP A 128 2.37 4.34 24.72
C ASP A 128 1.36 4.09 25.85
N GLN A 129 0.15 3.61 25.53
CA GLN A 129 -0.84 3.21 26.55
C GLN A 129 -0.35 2.06 27.43
N HIS A 130 0.35 1.09 26.85
CA HIS A 130 0.99 0.01 27.59
C HIS A 130 2.05 0.54 28.55
N ASN A 131 2.93 1.43 28.09
CA ASN A 131 3.99 1.99 28.91
C ASN A 131 3.43 2.80 30.08
N LYS A 132 2.37 3.59 29.86
CA LYS A 132 1.63 4.29 30.92
C LYS A 132 0.98 3.32 31.92
N ALA A 133 0.39 2.22 31.43
CA ALA A 133 -0.17 1.20 32.30
C ALA A 133 0.89 0.49 33.14
N LEU A 134 2.05 0.19 32.54
CA LEU A 134 3.20 -0.40 33.22
C LEU A 134 3.79 0.54 34.27
N GLU A 135 3.98 1.82 33.93
CA GLU A 135 4.47 2.83 34.86
C GLU A 135 3.54 2.96 36.06
N LYS A 136 2.22 2.98 35.83
CA LYS A 136 1.22 3.06 36.91
C LYS A 136 1.33 1.91 37.90
N ILE A 137 1.53 0.68 37.42
CA ILE A 137 1.62 -0.50 38.31
C ILE A 137 3.01 -0.69 38.92
N SER A 138 4.04 -0.09 38.31
CA SER A 138 5.43 -0.18 38.77
C SER A 138 5.82 0.97 39.70
N ALA A 139 5.06 2.08 39.66
CA ALA A 139 5.29 3.21 40.54
C ALA A 139 4.91 2.84 41.99
N PRO A 140 5.76 3.16 42.98
CA PRO A 140 5.41 3.07 44.38
C PRO A 140 4.11 3.81 44.66
N THR A 141 3.11 3.12 45.18
CA THR A 141 1.91 3.78 45.70
C THR A 141 2.28 4.46 47.03
N GLY A 142 1.54 5.51 47.43
CA GLY A 142 1.98 6.48 48.45
C GLY A 142 2.31 5.92 49.85
N LYS A 143 2.47 6.82 50.85
CA LYS A 143 2.92 6.52 52.23
C LYS A 143 2.30 5.27 52.91
N TRP A 144 1.12 4.82 52.50
CA TRP A 144 0.39 3.69 53.08
C TRP A 144 0.83 2.30 52.60
N THR A 145 1.61 2.18 51.51
CA THR A 145 2.10 0.87 51.02
C THR A 145 3.56 0.59 51.38
N ASN A 146 4.15 1.43 52.23
CA ASN A 146 5.58 1.40 52.57
C ASN A 146 6.50 1.52 51.35
N GLY A 147 6.05 2.21 50.30
CA GLY A 147 6.83 2.39 49.07
C GLY A 147 6.79 1.19 48.12
N ARG A 148 5.89 0.22 48.34
CA ARG A 148 5.62 -0.86 47.40
C ARG A 148 4.73 -0.38 46.25
N SER A 149 5.02 -0.86 45.07
CA SER A 149 4.20 -0.69 43.87
C SER A 149 3.08 -1.73 43.81
N ASP A 150 2.13 -1.55 42.89
CA ASP A 150 1.05 -2.52 42.68
C ASP A 150 1.61 -3.88 42.23
N ILE A 151 2.67 -3.88 41.40
CA ILE A 151 3.32 -5.09 40.93
C ILE A 151 4.02 -5.85 42.08
N ASP A 152 4.61 -5.14 43.04
CA ASP A 152 5.25 -5.75 44.22
C ASP A 152 4.21 -6.48 45.07
N ILE A 153 3.06 -5.84 45.34
CA ILE A 153 1.97 -6.41 46.14
C ILE A 153 1.42 -7.68 45.48
N VAL A 154 1.21 -7.65 44.17
CA VAL A 154 0.74 -8.83 43.42
C VAL A 154 1.78 -9.93 43.45
N ARG A 155 3.06 -9.61 43.21
CA ARG A 155 4.16 -10.57 43.23
C ARG A 155 4.30 -11.27 44.58
N GLU A 156 4.27 -10.53 45.68
CA GLU A 156 4.31 -11.10 47.04
C GLU A 156 3.14 -12.05 47.30
N THR A 157 1.94 -11.71 46.82
CA THR A 157 0.74 -12.54 47.02
C THR A 157 0.80 -13.83 46.17
N VAL A 158 1.27 -13.71 44.91
CA VAL A 158 1.32 -14.83 43.95
C VAL A 158 2.39 -15.85 44.30
N PHE A 159 3.52 -15.39 44.86
CA PHE A 159 4.67 -16.24 45.20
C PHE A 159 4.84 -16.41 46.71
N ASP A 160 3.77 -16.25 47.48
CA ASP A 160 3.76 -16.54 48.92
C ASP A 160 4.01 -18.03 49.19
N GLN A 161 4.59 -18.36 50.34
CA GLN A 161 4.90 -19.74 50.72
C GLN A 161 3.67 -20.63 50.85
N SER A 162 2.48 -20.05 51.06
CA SER A 162 1.22 -20.80 51.12
C SER A 162 0.70 -21.24 49.75
N VAL A 163 1.20 -20.65 48.66
CA VAL A 163 0.78 -20.97 47.28
C VAL A 163 1.61 -22.15 46.77
N SER A 164 0.95 -23.27 46.52
CA SER A 164 1.63 -24.55 46.23
C SER A 164 1.68 -24.91 44.74
N ASN A 165 0.78 -24.37 43.92
CA ASN A 165 0.65 -24.70 42.50
C ASN A 165 0.17 -23.51 41.65
N LEU A 166 0.27 -23.65 40.32
CA LEU A 166 -0.11 -22.58 39.37
C LEU A 166 -1.58 -22.17 39.44
N ALA A 167 -2.50 -23.08 39.80
CA ALA A 167 -3.91 -22.73 39.91
C ALA A 167 -4.17 -21.82 41.12
N GLU A 168 -3.55 -22.10 42.26
CA GLU A 168 -3.58 -21.23 43.44
C GLU A 168 -2.90 -19.89 43.16
N ALA A 169 -1.76 -19.91 42.46
CA ALA A 169 -1.03 -18.69 42.07
C ALA A 169 -1.87 -17.79 41.16
N LYS A 170 -2.58 -18.40 40.19
CA LYS A 170 -3.53 -17.73 39.31
C LYS A 170 -4.69 -17.14 40.09
N HIS A 171 -5.28 -17.89 41.02
CA HIS A 171 -6.37 -17.40 41.87
C HIS A 171 -5.93 -16.20 42.72
N ALA A 172 -4.76 -16.29 43.36
CA ALA A 172 -4.16 -15.20 44.14
C ALA A 172 -3.93 -13.93 43.31
N LEU A 173 -3.51 -14.09 42.05
CA LEU A 173 -3.36 -12.97 41.11
C LEU A 173 -4.74 -12.35 40.79
N GLU A 174 -5.75 -13.17 40.53
CA GLU A 174 -7.10 -12.70 40.17
C GLU A 174 -7.82 -11.99 41.32
N GLU A 175 -7.57 -12.36 42.58
CA GLU A 175 -8.04 -11.57 43.73
C GLU A 175 -7.49 -10.14 43.74
N LYS A 176 -6.31 -9.93 43.14
CA LYS A 176 -5.67 -8.63 42.97
C LYS A 176 -5.82 -8.05 41.55
N ASN A 177 -6.76 -8.56 40.75
CA ASN A 177 -6.98 -8.13 39.38
C ASN A 177 -7.24 -6.61 39.24
N GLY A 178 -7.76 -5.96 40.28
CA GLY A 178 -7.93 -4.50 40.32
C GLY A 178 -6.63 -3.70 40.22
N LEU A 179 -5.48 -4.30 40.58
CA LEU A 179 -4.16 -3.66 40.55
C LEU A 179 -3.51 -3.81 39.17
N CYS A 180 -3.27 -5.05 38.73
CA CYS A 180 -2.50 -5.34 37.51
C CYS A 180 -3.34 -5.83 36.31
N GLY A 181 -4.61 -6.15 36.50
CA GLY A 181 -5.46 -6.76 35.45
C GLY A 181 -5.70 -5.89 34.23
N HIS A 182 -5.73 -4.57 34.39
CA HIS A 182 -5.81 -3.65 33.25
C HIS A 182 -4.55 -3.73 32.38
N TYR A 183 -3.37 -3.77 32.99
CA TYR A 183 -2.10 -3.86 32.28
C TYR A 183 -2.01 -5.13 31.41
N PHE A 184 -2.32 -6.30 31.97
CA PHE A 184 -2.30 -7.55 31.19
C PHE A 184 -3.33 -7.58 30.07
N ARG A 185 -4.50 -6.96 30.25
CA ARG A 185 -5.49 -6.80 29.18
C ARG A 185 -4.97 -5.92 28.05
N VAL A 186 -4.31 -4.81 28.36
CA VAL A 186 -3.67 -3.96 27.33
C VAL A 186 -2.61 -4.74 26.58
N LEU A 187 -1.74 -5.46 27.29
CA LEU A 187 -0.72 -6.32 26.68
C LEU A 187 -1.33 -7.35 25.72
N TYR A 188 -2.39 -8.05 26.13
CA TYR A 188 -3.12 -8.97 25.27
C TYR A 188 -3.65 -8.29 24.01
N GLN A 189 -4.29 -7.12 24.14
CA GLN A 189 -4.84 -6.40 22.98
C GLN A 189 -3.75 -6.00 21.99
N ILE A 190 -2.55 -5.64 22.45
CA ILE A 190 -1.43 -5.32 21.56
C ILE A 190 -0.93 -6.57 20.84
N LEU A 191 -0.73 -7.68 21.54
CA LEU A 191 -0.28 -8.93 20.90
C LEU A 191 -1.30 -9.44 19.88
N LYS A 192 -2.59 -9.33 20.20
CA LYS A 192 -3.69 -9.65 19.28
C LYS A 192 -3.73 -8.68 18.09
N PHE A 193 -3.50 -7.39 18.34
CA PHE A 193 -3.43 -6.38 17.28
C PHE A 193 -2.29 -6.69 16.30
N ILE A 194 -1.09 -6.99 16.82
CA ILE A 194 0.07 -7.43 16.03
C ILE A 194 -0.29 -8.67 15.20
N SER A 195 -0.89 -9.69 15.82
CA SER A 195 -1.18 -10.94 15.12
C SER A 195 -2.18 -10.75 13.99
N MET A 196 -3.14 -9.82 14.13
CA MET A 196 -4.23 -9.67 13.16
C MET A 196 -3.99 -8.58 12.11
N ASN A 197 -3.22 -7.53 12.42
CA ASN A 197 -3.20 -6.29 11.62
C ASN A 197 -1.83 -5.96 11.02
N VAL A 198 -0.77 -6.70 11.36
CA VAL A 198 0.52 -6.57 10.67
C VAL A 198 0.32 -6.87 9.16
N PRO A 199 0.84 -6.05 8.23
CA PRO A 199 0.56 -6.19 6.80
C PRO A 199 0.91 -7.55 6.16
N ASP A 200 1.92 -8.24 6.69
CA ASP A 200 2.38 -9.57 6.24
C ASP A 200 1.88 -10.72 7.13
N SER A 201 0.96 -10.45 8.07
CA SER A 201 0.34 -11.50 8.89
C SER A 201 -0.55 -12.41 8.05
N GLN A 202 -0.53 -13.71 8.38
CA GLN A 202 -1.39 -14.72 7.77
C GLN A 202 -2.66 -15.02 8.58
N ILE A 203 -2.78 -14.50 9.81
CA ILE A 203 -3.94 -14.75 10.68
C ILE A 203 -5.13 -13.87 10.25
N GLY A 204 -4.88 -12.58 10.03
CA GLY A 204 -5.90 -11.61 9.61
C GLY A 204 -7.15 -11.63 10.51
N PHE A 205 -8.33 -11.65 9.90
CA PHE A 205 -9.63 -11.63 10.61
C PHE A 205 -9.98 -12.94 11.33
N ASN A 206 -9.32 -14.06 11.00
CA ASN A 206 -9.67 -15.38 11.52
C ASN A 206 -8.86 -15.70 12.78
N PHE A 207 -9.06 -14.94 13.86
CA PHE A 207 -8.34 -15.14 15.12
C PHE A 207 -8.92 -16.32 15.92
N ASN A 208 -8.27 -17.49 15.85
CA ASN A 208 -8.63 -18.70 16.59
C ASN A 208 -7.38 -19.58 16.86
N GLU A 209 -7.52 -20.64 17.66
CA GLU A 209 -6.40 -21.52 18.01
C GLU A 209 -5.67 -22.08 16.78
N GLY A 210 -6.42 -22.56 15.79
CA GLY A 210 -5.83 -23.18 14.59
C GLY A 210 -4.98 -22.20 13.80
N THR A 211 -5.44 -20.95 13.62
CA THR A 211 -4.66 -19.94 12.90
C THR A 211 -3.46 -19.46 13.70
N ILE A 212 -3.59 -19.26 15.02
CA ILE A 212 -2.47 -18.81 15.86
C ILE A 212 -1.34 -19.84 15.87
N LYS A 213 -1.67 -21.15 15.95
CA LYS A 213 -0.70 -22.25 16.00
C LYS A 213 -0.11 -22.61 14.64
N HIS A 214 -0.92 -22.66 13.58
CA HIS A 214 -0.51 -23.26 12.31
C HIS A 214 -0.10 -22.26 11.23
N CYS A 215 -0.54 -20.99 11.31
CA CYS A 215 -0.08 -19.98 10.37
C CYS A 215 1.40 -19.67 10.60
N LYS A 216 2.16 -19.50 9.51
CA LYS A 216 3.57 -19.13 9.60
C LYS A 216 3.71 -17.80 10.34
N LEU A 217 4.68 -17.72 11.25
CA LEU A 217 5.02 -16.47 11.92
C LEU A 217 5.66 -15.49 10.93
N ALA A 218 5.02 -14.32 10.73
CA ALA A 218 5.55 -13.28 9.88
C ALA A 218 6.75 -12.56 10.55
N ASN A 219 7.66 -12.02 9.74
CA ASN A 219 8.87 -11.36 10.26
C ASN A 219 8.51 -10.10 11.05
N ASN A 220 7.55 -9.31 10.55
CA ASN A 220 7.13 -8.10 11.25
C ASN A 220 6.34 -8.43 12.53
N GLU A 221 5.52 -9.50 12.54
CA GLU A 221 4.86 -9.96 13.78
C GLU A 221 5.90 -10.21 14.89
N LYS A 222 6.99 -10.92 14.58
CA LYS A 222 8.07 -11.18 15.53
C LYS A 222 8.84 -9.92 15.91
N MET A 223 9.09 -9.01 14.95
CA MET A 223 9.74 -7.73 15.22
C MET A 223 8.95 -6.88 16.22
N TYR A 224 7.66 -6.64 15.97
CA TYR A 224 6.82 -5.80 16.84
C TYR A 224 6.55 -6.43 18.20
N SER A 225 6.34 -7.75 18.25
CA SER A 225 6.21 -8.46 19.54
C SER A 225 7.50 -8.40 20.37
N ASN A 226 8.67 -8.48 19.74
CA ASN A 226 9.95 -8.29 20.43
C ASN A 226 10.14 -6.84 20.94
N ILE A 227 9.72 -5.83 20.17
CA ILE A 227 9.71 -4.43 20.63
C ILE A 227 8.87 -4.33 21.90
N LEU A 228 7.63 -4.83 21.88
CA LEU A 228 6.76 -4.80 23.06
C LEU A 228 7.37 -5.55 24.25
N ARG A 229 7.90 -6.76 24.02
CA ARG A 229 8.55 -7.59 25.04
C ARG A 229 9.70 -6.88 25.74
N SER A 230 10.44 -6.03 25.03
CA SER A 230 11.59 -5.31 25.59
C SER A 230 11.23 -4.34 26.72
N PHE A 231 9.96 -3.94 26.83
CA PHE A 231 9.48 -3.06 27.91
C PHE A 231 9.12 -3.83 29.18
N LEU A 232 9.02 -5.16 29.14
CA LEU A 232 8.65 -5.95 30.32
C LEU A 232 9.88 -6.20 31.20
N ASN A 233 9.77 -5.86 32.48
CA ASN A 233 10.73 -6.31 33.49
C ASN A 233 10.47 -7.79 33.88
N TYR A 234 11.37 -8.35 34.68
CA TYR A 234 11.28 -9.74 35.11
C TYR A 234 10.00 -10.02 35.91
N ASP A 235 9.61 -9.14 36.83
CA ASP A 235 8.41 -9.33 37.65
C ASP A 235 7.14 -9.34 36.79
N ALA A 236 7.01 -8.42 35.82
CA ALA A 236 5.88 -8.39 34.90
C ALA A 236 5.83 -9.63 34.00
N THR A 237 6.99 -10.15 33.59
CA THR A 237 7.06 -11.35 32.74
C THR A 237 6.70 -12.62 33.53
N GLN A 238 7.17 -12.74 34.77
CA GLN A 238 6.82 -13.83 35.68
C GLN A 238 5.33 -13.83 36.01
N LEU A 239 4.78 -12.67 36.39
CA LEU A 239 3.35 -12.52 36.65
C LEU A 239 2.52 -12.78 35.39
N LEU A 240 2.99 -12.38 34.20
CA LEU A 240 2.32 -12.70 32.94
C LEU A 240 2.23 -14.21 32.70
N ALA A 241 3.31 -14.95 32.97
CA ALA A 241 3.33 -16.39 32.82
C ALA A 241 2.28 -17.07 33.73
N VAL A 242 2.11 -16.59 34.96
CA VAL A 242 1.05 -17.05 35.87
C VAL A 242 -0.33 -16.54 35.42
N TYR A 243 -0.44 -15.30 34.96
CA TYR A 243 -1.70 -14.68 34.53
C TYR A 243 -2.36 -15.42 33.37
N CYS A 244 -1.57 -15.95 32.44
CA CYS A 244 -2.06 -16.72 31.30
C CYS A 244 -2.24 -18.21 31.61
N TYR A 245 -2.05 -18.65 32.87
CA TYR A 245 -2.38 -20.02 33.27
C TYR A 245 -3.88 -20.30 33.13
N CYS A 246 -4.21 -21.41 32.48
CA CYS A 246 -5.58 -21.86 32.24
C CYS A 246 -5.59 -23.38 32.03
N THR A 247 -6.64 -24.08 32.47
CA THR A 247 -6.71 -25.55 32.39
C THR A 247 -7.43 -26.07 31.15
N GLU A 248 -8.29 -25.25 30.55
CA GLU A 248 -9.15 -25.67 29.44
C GLU A 248 -9.02 -24.75 28.21
N PRO A 249 -9.14 -25.28 26.98
CA PRO A 249 -9.10 -24.46 25.76
C PRO A 249 -10.21 -23.43 25.61
N GLN A 250 -11.32 -23.59 26.34
CA GLN A 250 -12.45 -22.66 26.34
C GLN A 250 -12.22 -21.45 27.26
N ASP A 251 -11.11 -21.42 27.98
CA ASP A 251 -10.77 -20.33 28.89
C ASP A 251 -10.52 -19.03 28.11
N THR A 252 -10.98 -17.92 28.69
CA THR A 252 -10.76 -16.56 28.20
C THR A 252 -9.28 -16.21 27.98
N TYR A 253 -8.36 -16.83 28.72
CA TYR A 253 -6.91 -16.61 28.62
C TYR A 253 -6.22 -17.54 27.61
N TRP A 254 -6.92 -18.53 27.03
CA TRP A 254 -6.33 -19.52 26.13
C TRP A 254 -5.64 -18.87 24.93
N ASN A 255 -6.34 -17.96 24.23
CA ASN A 255 -5.74 -17.25 23.10
C ASN A 255 -4.56 -16.35 23.52
N PHE A 256 -4.55 -15.87 24.77
CA PHE A 256 -3.42 -15.11 25.28
C PHE A 256 -2.21 -16.04 25.46
N LYS A 257 -2.38 -17.21 26.10
CA LYS A 257 -1.35 -18.26 26.17
C LYS A 257 -0.76 -18.58 24.80
N LEU A 258 -1.60 -18.77 23.78
CA LEU A 258 -1.13 -19.09 22.42
C LEU A 258 -0.31 -17.96 21.79
N LEU A 259 -0.63 -16.69 22.08
CA LEU A 259 0.17 -15.56 21.61
C LEU A 259 1.52 -15.48 22.35
N ILE A 260 1.55 -15.80 23.65
CA ILE A 260 2.79 -15.90 24.43
C ILE A 260 3.71 -16.98 23.83
N GLU A 261 3.15 -18.13 23.45
CA GLU A 261 3.86 -19.22 22.76
C GLU A 261 4.35 -18.82 21.38
N ARG A 262 3.45 -18.28 20.53
CA ARG A 262 3.75 -17.87 19.15
C ARG A 262 4.90 -16.89 19.08
N TYR A 263 4.99 -15.98 20.03
CA TYR A 263 5.99 -14.90 20.02
C TYR A 263 7.22 -15.18 20.87
N ALA A 264 7.36 -16.36 21.47
CA ALA A 264 8.42 -16.66 22.43
C ALA A 264 8.52 -15.58 23.51
N PHE A 265 7.37 -15.18 24.08
CA PHE A 265 7.30 -13.96 24.88
C PHE A 265 7.98 -14.10 26.26
N LEU A 266 8.20 -15.33 26.72
CA LEU A 266 8.89 -15.66 27.98
C LEU A 266 10.39 -15.95 27.80
N GLU A 267 10.96 -15.65 26.62
CA GLU A 267 12.36 -15.96 26.29
C GLU A 267 13.41 -15.41 27.27
N HIS A 268 13.11 -14.32 27.97
CA HIS A 268 14.03 -13.75 28.97
C HIS A 268 13.45 -13.78 30.39
N MET A 269 12.47 -14.65 30.64
CA MET A 269 11.91 -14.83 31.97
C MET A 269 12.89 -15.62 32.86
N PRO A 270 13.30 -15.08 34.02
CA PRO A 270 14.04 -15.85 35.01
C PRO A 270 13.10 -16.75 35.82
N PHE A 271 13.59 -17.92 36.21
CA PHE A 271 12.87 -18.89 37.07
C PHE A 271 13.23 -18.76 38.55
N VAL A 272 13.80 -17.61 38.94
CA VAL A 272 14.25 -17.34 40.30
C VAL A 272 13.49 -16.16 40.91
N ILE A 273 13.23 -16.28 42.21
CA ILE A 273 12.66 -15.24 43.08
C ILE A 273 13.63 -15.10 44.25
N ASP A 274 14.08 -13.88 44.50
CA ASP A 274 15.00 -13.54 45.59
C ASP A 274 16.24 -14.45 45.63
N SER A 275 16.80 -14.69 44.44
CA SER A 275 17.96 -15.55 44.18
C SER A 275 17.77 -17.05 44.45
N LYS A 276 16.53 -17.51 44.65
CA LYS A 276 16.18 -18.92 44.80
C LYS A 276 15.29 -19.37 43.65
N ILE A 277 15.50 -20.61 43.20
CA ILE A 277 14.60 -21.24 42.23
C ILE A 277 13.19 -21.30 42.83
N ASN A 278 12.19 -20.90 42.05
CA ASN A 278 10.80 -20.97 42.46
C ASN A 278 10.09 -22.09 41.69
N ASN A 279 9.51 -23.04 42.42
CA ASN A 279 8.87 -24.21 41.82
C ASN A 279 7.66 -23.84 40.94
N LEU A 280 6.88 -22.81 41.30
CA LEU A 280 5.75 -22.35 40.49
C LEU A 280 6.22 -21.85 39.12
N LEU A 281 7.33 -21.12 39.08
CA LEU A 281 7.91 -20.68 37.82
C LEU A 281 8.42 -21.86 36.98
N GLN A 282 8.95 -22.91 37.61
CA GLN A 282 9.33 -24.14 36.89
C GLN A 282 8.12 -24.87 36.31
N ASP A 283 7.01 -24.91 37.05
CA ASP A 283 5.77 -25.52 36.57
C ASP A 283 5.24 -24.82 35.31
N THR A 284 5.58 -23.54 35.08
CA THR A 284 5.22 -22.86 33.83
C THR A 284 5.86 -23.50 32.60
N GLU A 285 7.04 -24.12 32.73
CA GLU A 285 7.69 -24.85 31.63
C GLU A 285 6.92 -26.11 31.23
N LEU A 286 6.19 -26.72 32.16
CA LEU A 286 5.33 -27.86 31.88
C LEU A 286 3.99 -27.43 31.24
N PHE A 287 3.58 -26.19 31.47
CA PHE A 287 2.31 -25.65 30.99
C PHE A 287 2.38 -25.02 29.59
N TYR A 288 3.44 -24.26 29.30
CA TYR A 288 3.63 -23.62 27.99
C TYR A 288 4.38 -24.54 27.03
N ASP A 289 4.10 -24.39 25.73
CA ASP A 289 4.98 -24.95 24.70
C ASP A 289 6.40 -24.40 24.84
N GLN A 290 7.41 -25.22 24.53
CA GLN A 290 8.81 -24.84 24.54
C GLN A 290 9.08 -23.57 23.72
N ALA A 291 8.31 -23.35 22.65
CA ALA A 291 8.35 -22.16 21.81
C ALA A 291 8.15 -20.86 22.60
N ALA A 292 7.36 -20.85 23.68
CA ALA A 292 7.15 -19.66 24.52
C ALA A 292 8.44 -19.09 25.10
N PHE A 293 9.47 -19.92 25.24
CA PHE A 293 10.74 -19.57 25.87
C PHE A 293 11.89 -19.36 24.87
N GLY A 294 11.65 -19.52 23.56
CA GLY A 294 12.66 -19.23 22.52
C GLY A 294 14.04 -19.83 22.82
N HIS A 295 15.08 -19.01 22.73
CA HIS A 295 16.46 -19.37 23.10
C HIS A 295 16.83 -18.91 24.52
N SER A 296 15.93 -19.12 25.49
CA SER A 296 16.13 -18.67 26.86
C SER A 296 17.42 -19.19 27.48
N GLN A 297 18.27 -18.27 27.93
CA GLN A 297 19.47 -18.56 28.71
C GLN A 297 19.15 -19.13 30.10
N PHE A 298 17.94 -18.90 30.61
CA PHE A 298 17.53 -19.30 31.95
C PHE A 298 17.20 -20.79 32.06
N LYS A 299 17.00 -21.48 30.93
CA LYS A 299 16.77 -22.93 30.88
C LYS A 299 18.02 -23.78 31.17
N ASN A 300 19.21 -23.23 30.97
CA ASN A 300 20.46 -24.01 31.11
C ASN A 300 21.10 -23.92 32.50
N VAL A 301 20.50 -23.19 33.44
CA VAL A 301 21.03 -23.05 34.82
C VAL A 301 20.85 -24.36 35.62
N HIS A 302 20.04 -25.31 35.12
CA HIS A 302 19.79 -26.60 35.75
C HIS A 302 21.03 -27.51 35.93
N ASN A 303 22.10 -27.32 35.14
CA ASN A 303 23.27 -28.22 35.21
C ASN A 303 24.42 -27.74 36.11
N VAL A 304 24.35 -26.54 36.69
CA VAL A 304 25.47 -25.99 37.48
C VAL A 304 25.22 -26.06 39.00
N ALA A 305 23.97 -26.26 39.44
CA ALA A 305 23.63 -26.36 40.87
C ALA A 305 23.58 -27.81 41.42
N GLN A 306 23.98 -28.81 40.61
CA GLN A 306 24.11 -30.21 41.02
C GLN A 306 25.56 -30.73 40.99
N CYS A 307 26.57 -29.83 40.96
CA CYS A 307 27.98 -30.18 41.15
C CYS A 307 28.53 -29.54 42.43
#